data_AF-A0A938MMN3-F1
#
_entry.id   AF-A0A938MMN3-F1
#
_cell.length_a   1.000
_cell.length_b   1.000
_cell.length_c   1.000
_cell.angle_alpha   90.00
_cell.angle_beta   90.00
_cell.angle_gamma   90.00
#
_symmetry.space_group_name_H-M   'P 1'
#
loop_
_entity.id
_entity.type
_entity.pdbx_description
1 polymer ?
#
loop_
_entity_poly.entity_id
_entity_poly.type
_entity_poly.pdbx_seq_one_letter_code
_entity_poly.pdbx_strand_id
1 'polypeptide(L)' 'MTHDLSTPAQFLKGVGPKRYELLKKLGIVTVRDLLHHFPRG' A
#
# COMPACT_ATOMS: atom_id res chain seq x y z
N MET A 1 8.35 -11.98 15.55
CA MET A 1 7.21 -11.05 15.52
C MET A 1 6.73 -11.00 14.07
N THR A 2 5.49 -11.40 13.79
CA THR A 2 4.94 -11.38 12.42
C THR A 2 4.33 -10.01 12.15
N HIS A 3 4.77 -9.32 11.10
CA HIS A 3 4.19 -8.05 10.71
C HIS A 3 2.78 -8.27 10.11
N ASP A 4 1.82 -7.44 10.51
CA ASP A 4 0.45 -7.51 10.01
C ASP A 4 0.34 -6.86 8.63
N LEU A 5 0.11 -7.69 7.61
CA LEU A 5 -0.04 -7.26 6.22
C LEU A 5 -1.38 -6.56 5.92
N SER A 6 -2.34 -6.61 6.84
CA SER A 6 -3.59 -5.85 6.74
C SER A 6 -3.43 -4.38 7.13
N THR A 7 -2.25 -3.99 7.63
CA THR A 7 -1.92 -2.59 7.93
C THR A 7 -2.17 -1.70 6.70
N PRO A 8 -2.87 -0.55 6.86
CA PRO A 8 -3.05 0.41 5.78
C PRO A 8 -1.71 0.90 5.20
N ALA A 9 -1.62 0.95 3.87
CA ALA A 9 -0.41 1.34 3.15
C ALA A 9 0.09 2.77 3.50
N GLN A 10 -0.80 3.65 3.99
CA GLN A 10 -0.46 5.00 4.46
C GLN A 10 0.58 5.02 5.59
N PHE A 11 0.71 3.94 6.37
CA PHE A 11 1.67 3.87 7.48
C PHE A 11 3.07 3.46 7.03
N LEU A 12 3.25 3.11 5.76
CA LEU A 12 4.57 2.90 5.19
C LEU A 12 5.31 4.23 5.06
N LYS A 13 6.58 4.22 5.47
CA LYS A 13 7.46 5.39 5.36
C LYS A 13 7.49 5.87 3.91
N GLY A 14 7.19 7.16 3.71
CA GLY A 14 7.15 7.77 2.39
C GLY A 14 5.77 7.70 1.69
N VAL A 15 4.76 7.07 2.28
CA VAL A 15 3.38 7.12 1.79
C VAL A 15 2.58 8.19 2.55
N GLY A 16 2.75 9.45 2.15
CA GLY A 16 1.93 10.54 2.67
C GLY A 16 0.48 10.51 2.16
N PRO A 17 -0.42 11.38 2.69
CA PRO A 17 -1.85 11.36 2.36
C PRO A 17 -2.13 11.42 0.86
N LYS A 18 -1.43 12.29 0.12
CA LYS A 18 -1.58 12.42 -1.34
C LYS A 18 -1.23 11.13 -2.09
N ARG A 19 -0.18 10.42 -1.68
CA ARG A 19 0.23 9.15 -2.29
C ARG A 19 -0.76 8.04 -1.94
N TYR A 20 -1.26 8.03 -0.71
CA TYR A 20 -2.27 7.05 -0.30
C TYR A 20 -3.58 7.19 -1.10
N GLU A 21 -4.04 8.41 -1.40
CA GLU A 21 -5.20 8.61 -2.29
C GLU A 21 -4.97 8.03 -3.70
N LEU A 22 -3.77 8.14 -4.24
CA LEU A 22 -3.43 7.55 -5.54
C LEU A 22 -3.41 6.01 -5.46
N LEU A 23 -2.83 5.44 -4.41
CA LEU A 23 -2.83 4.00 -4.17
C LEU A 23 -4.25 3.43 -4.07
N LYS A 24 -5.14 4.11 -3.34
CA LYS A 24 -6.55 3.71 -3.24
C LYS A 24 -7.24 3.68 -4.61
N LYS A 25 -6.95 4.64 -5.49
CA LYS A 25 -7.48 4.65 -6.87
C LYS A 25 -6.99 3.47 -7.71
N LEU A 26 -5.85 2.88 -7.35
CA LEU A 26 -5.31 1.66 -7.96
C LEU A 26 -5.80 0.37 -7.26
N GLY A 27 -6.71 0.48 -6.28
CA GLY A 27 -7.20 -0.65 -5.48
C GLY A 27 -6.23 -1.11 -4.39
N ILE A 28 -5.20 -0.31 -4.08
CA ILE A 28 -4.16 -0.64 -3.11
C ILE A 28 -4.47 0.05 -1.78
N VAL A 29 -4.88 -0.73 -0.77
CA VAL A 29 -5.30 -0.20 0.54
C VAL A 29 -4.35 -0.65 1.65
N THR A 30 -3.86 -1.89 1.57
CA THR A 30 -3.04 -2.54 2.61
C THR A 30 -1.61 -2.79 2.14
N VAL A 31 -0.72 -3.11 3.08
CA VAL A 31 0.63 -3.61 2.76
C VAL A 31 0.56 -4.86 1.89
N ARG A 32 -0.41 -5.74 2.13
CA ARG A 32 -0.65 -6.93 1.29
C ARG A 32 -0.89 -6.55 -0.17
N ASP A 33 -1.75 -5.58 -0.42
CA ASP A 33 -2.10 -5.17 -1.79
C ASP A 33 -0.87 -4.63 -2.52
N LEU A 34 -0.03 -3.84 -1.84
CA LEU A 34 1.24 -3.34 -2.37
C LEU A 34 2.19 -4.47 -2.77
N LEU A 35 2.34 -5.48 -1.91
CA LEU A 35 3.22 -6.63 -2.16
C LEU A 35 2.78 -7.46 -3.37
N HIS A 36 1.48 -7.46 -3.70
CA HIS A 36 0.92 -8.19 -4.85
C HIS A 36 0.68 -7.29 -6.07
N HIS A 37 1.10 -6.02 -6.03
CA HIS A 37 1.01 -5.10 -7.15
C HIS A 37 2.30 -5.11 -7.98
N PHE A 38 2.35 -5.98 -9.00
CA PHE A 38 3.52 -6.14 -9.85
C PHE A 38 3.58 -5.10 -10.99
N PRO A 39 4.79 -4.65 -11.38
CA PRO A 39 4.98 -3.81 -12.56
C PRO A 39 4.45 -4.49 -13.84
N ARG A 40 3.85 -3.70 -14.74
CA ARG A 40 3.25 -4.17 -16.01
C ARG A 40 4.16 -3.97 -17.23
N GLY A 41 5.48 -3.86 -16.99
CA GLY A 41 6.49 -3.69 -18.03
C GLY A 41 6.69 -4.93 -18.88
#